data_AF-A0A497I3E0-F1
#
_entry.id   AF-A0A497I3E0-F1
#
_cell.length_a   1.000
_cell.length_b   1.000
_cell.length_c   1.000
_cell.angle_alpha   90.00
_cell.angle_beta   90.00
_cell.angle_gamma   90.00
#
_symmetry.space_group_name_H-M   'P 1'
#
loop_
_entity.id
_entity.type
_entity.pdbx_description
1 polymer ?
#
loop_
_entity_poly.entity_id
_entity_poly.type
_entity_poly.pdbx_seq_one_letter_code
_entity_poly.pdbx_strand_id
1 'polypeptide(L)'
;MPEKEKVKTVYIGGLKFEDGRANLGKKWELIYDSGAALEPFYYFILDFAKDQREMKVIKIYDWYSFSYRSPEWASQQTKLHYSITDATSLLQQIGAVIKSLVGMKKDYQRVKEALEYYEKDKRVPPDLVLKGIWADYVDVKSGPASLVQTAKNLQFYSVRDWFFRLNSEEEIDKAPINDRIKNYLKRKLREYLAWKKEWKKSLEEMKEILEERIKATKGTVELYKKWVAPIIRDVEALAQKQELFDPNLIKIGSSVYSQVKVLAYRDDKKYGDFIPGVEITFTLRGTSPRAMTKTYVDFVPVLYIRKELEKKMEEWKKDPIEKWVQNLMLQYEFGKKEEKKEEKEEPKTFVGEIIKSIKENYFKGEKKARKPLFAGFYAEKEIEAAKKKALEDAWSIYDVTKKAFRMLSWPVEREF
;
A
#
# COMPACT_ATOMS: atom_id res chain seq x y z
N MET A 1 -20.29 -2.49 -5.43
CA MET A 1 -20.65 -1.15 -4.90
C MET A 1 -19.71 -0.88 -3.74
N PRO A 2 -18.87 0.18 -3.77
CA PRO A 2 -18.13 0.53 -2.57
C PRO A 2 -19.13 1.05 -1.53
N GLU A 3 -19.02 0.58 -0.29
CA GLU A 3 -19.79 1.09 0.85
C GLU A 3 -19.65 2.62 0.89
N LYS A 4 -20.78 3.34 0.93
CA LYS A 4 -20.77 4.78 1.16
C LYS A 4 -20.19 5.01 2.55
N GLU A 5 -18.96 5.48 2.63
CA GLU A 5 -18.37 5.96 3.89
C GLU A 5 -19.35 6.94 4.54
N LYS A 6 -19.68 6.71 5.82
CA LYS A 6 -20.56 7.60 6.58
C LYS A 6 -19.84 8.95 6.74
N VAL A 7 -20.24 9.93 5.92
CA VAL A 7 -19.78 11.32 5.98
C VAL A 7 -19.99 11.86 7.41
N LYS A 8 -18.94 12.37 8.03
CA LYS A 8 -19.05 12.98 9.37
C LYS A 8 -19.54 14.41 9.21
N THR A 9 -20.76 14.68 9.66
CA THR A 9 -21.33 16.02 9.68
C THR A 9 -21.16 16.68 11.05
N VAL A 10 -20.58 17.88 11.08
CA VAL A 10 -20.40 18.69 12.28
C VAL A 10 -20.96 20.09 12.02
N TYR A 11 -21.68 20.68 12.98
CA TYR A 11 -22.18 22.05 12.88
C TYR A 11 -21.35 22.97 13.78
N ILE A 12 -20.77 24.03 13.20
CA ILE A 12 -19.96 25.01 13.94
C ILE A 12 -20.28 26.42 13.41
N GLY A 13 -20.64 27.36 14.30
CA GLY A 13 -20.89 28.76 13.94
C GLY A 13 -21.96 28.95 12.84
N GLY A 14 -23.03 28.15 12.89
CA GLY A 14 -24.12 28.15 11.90
C GLY A 14 -23.80 27.50 10.55
N LEU A 15 -22.57 26.99 10.34
CA LEU A 15 -22.17 26.29 9.13
C LEU A 15 -22.23 24.76 9.32
N LYS A 16 -22.64 24.07 8.26
CA LYS A 16 -22.56 22.61 8.14
C LYS A 16 -21.20 22.23 7.55
N PHE A 17 -20.37 21.56 8.35
CA PHE A 17 -19.12 20.95 7.90
C PHE A 17 -19.37 19.47 7.56
N GLU A 18 -19.07 19.09 6.33
CA GLU A 18 -19.09 17.70 5.85
C GLU A 18 -17.65 17.26 5.62
N ASP A 19 -17.17 16.30 6.41
CA ASP A 19 -15.77 15.86 6.46
C ASP A 19 -14.79 17.05 6.53
N GLY A 20 -15.11 18.01 7.40
CA GLY A 20 -14.24 19.15 7.72
C GLY A 20 -14.28 20.28 6.71
N ARG A 21 -15.18 20.22 5.73
CA ARG A 21 -15.40 21.26 4.69
C ARG A 21 -16.78 21.90 4.86
N ALA A 22 -16.84 23.21 4.93
CA ALA A 22 -18.08 23.98 4.87
C ALA A 22 -18.12 24.85 3.61
N ASN A 23 -19.25 24.81 2.89
CA ASN A 23 -19.53 25.73 1.79
C ASN A 23 -20.18 27.00 2.34
N LEU A 24 -19.79 28.17 1.83
CA LEU A 24 -20.37 29.45 2.25
C LEU A 24 -21.61 29.86 1.45
N GLY A 25 -22.13 28.97 0.60
CA GLY A 25 -23.42 29.14 -0.08
C GLY A 25 -23.40 30.14 -1.24
N LYS A 26 -22.25 30.74 -1.57
CA LYS A 26 -22.07 31.56 -2.77
C LYS A 26 -21.33 30.76 -3.84
N LYS A 27 -21.73 30.91 -5.10
CA LYS A 27 -21.05 30.34 -6.27
C LYS A 27 -20.93 31.42 -7.33
N TRP A 28 -19.74 31.61 -7.90
CA TRP A 28 -19.56 32.43 -9.09
C TRP A 28 -19.19 31.56 -10.27
N GLU A 29 -19.86 31.76 -11.40
CA GLU A 29 -19.68 30.96 -12.61
C GLU A 29 -19.24 31.86 -13.77
N LEU A 30 -18.21 31.44 -14.48
CA LEU A 30 -17.77 32.02 -15.75
C LEU A 30 -17.98 31.00 -16.86
N ILE A 31 -18.57 31.45 -17.96
CA ILE A 31 -18.80 30.62 -19.14
C ILE A 31 -18.00 31.22 -20.29
N TYR A 32 -17.16 30.39 -20.88
CA TYR A 32 -16.36 30.77 -22.03
C TYR A 32 -16.66 29.83 -23.20
N ASP A 33 -17.26 30.40 -24.23
CA ASP A 33 -17.62 29.72 -25.47
C ASP A 33 -16.60 30.12 -26.54
N SER A 34 -15.45 29.45 -26.53
CA SER A 34 -14.42 29.64 -27.53
C SER A 34 -13.62 28.35 -27.64
N GLY A 35 -13.22 27.98 -28.85
CA GLY A 35 -12.43 26.78 -29.12
C GLY A 35 -11.03 26.77 -28.47
N ALA A 36 -10.75 27.69 -27.54
CA ALA A 36 -9.52 27.72 -26.77
C ALA A 36 -9.44 26.54 -25.79
N ALA A 37 -8.21 26.09 -25.59
CA ALA A 37 -7.88 25.04 -24.63
C ALA A 37 -8.10 25.54 -23.18
N LEU A 38 -8.20 24.62 -22.22
CA LEU A 38 -8.46 24.93 -20.80
C LEU A 38 -7.24 25.59 -20.12
N GLU A 39 -6.07 25.27 -20.63
CA GLU A 39 -4.76 25.54 -20.06
C GLU A 39 -4.50 27.04 -19.78
N PRO A 40 -4.80 28.00 -20.68
CA PRO A 40 -4.58 29.42 -20.41
C PRO A 40 -5.38 29.92 -19.19
N PHE A 41 -6.62 29.46 -19.02
CA PHE A 41 -7.45 29.84 -17.87
C PHE A 41 -6.93 29.20 -16.59
N TYR A 42 -6.56 27.93 -16.68
CA TYR A 42 -6.03 27.18 -15.57
C TYR A 42 -4.74 27.82 -15.03
N TYR A 43 -3.74 28.08 -15.88
CA TYR A 43 -2.48 28.66 -15.44
C TYR A 43 -2.62 30.10 -14.99
N PHE A 44 -3.42 30.93 -15.67
CA PHE A 44 -3.66 32.30 -15.22
C PHE A 44 -4.23 32.37 -13.80
N ILE A 45 -5.24 31.54 -13.50
CA ILE A 45 -5.87 31.51 -12.18
C ILE A 45 -4.91 30.96 -11.12
N LEU A 46 -4.12 29.94 -11.48
CA LEU A 46 -3.09 29.39 -10.58
C LEU A 46 -2.04 30.45 -10.22
N ASP A 47 -1.50 31.13 -11.22
CA ASP A 47 -0.45 32.14 -11.04
C ASP A 47 -1.01 33.35 -10.29
N PHE A 48 -2.24 33.79 -10.60
CA PHE A 48 -2.90 34.85 -9.84
C PHE A 48 -3.11 34.47 -8.36
N ALA A 49 -3.55 33.23 -8.09
CA ALA A 49 -3.75 32.75 -6.72
C ALA A 49 -2.42 32.65 -5.94
N LYS A 50 -1.34 32.21 -6.58
CA LYS A 50 -0.02 32.04 -5.94
C LYS A 50 0.71 33.37 -5.79
N ASP A 51 0.86 34.12 -6.88
CA ASP A 51 1.79 35.26 -6.94
C ASP A 51 1.16 36.54 -6.41
N GLN A 52 -0.12 36.79 -6.72
CA GLN A 52 -0.79 38.02 -6.29
C GLN A 52 -1.53 37.88 -4.96
N ARG A 53 -1.96 36.66 -4.62
CA ARG A 53 -2.74 36.40 -3.40
C ARG A 53 -2.00 35.58 -2.36
N GLU A 54 -0.79 35.09 -2.65
CA GLU A 54 0.04 34.30 -1.73
C GLU A 54 -0.69 33.06 -1.18
N MET A 55 -1.57 32.45 -1.99
CA MET A 55 -2.33 31.27 -1.60
C MET A 55 -1.56 30.00 -1.92
N LYS A 56 -1.68 29.00 -1.03
CA LYS A 56 -1.22 27.64 -1.32
C LYS A 56 -2.25 26.96 -2.19
N VAL A 57 -1.81 26.30 -3.26
CA VAL A 57 -2.70 25.68 -4.23
C VAL A 57 -2.48 24.17 -4.29
N ILE A 58 -3.56 23.41 -4.14
CA ILE A 58 -3.57 21.94 -4.21
C ILE A 58 -4.59 21.51 -5.26
N LYS A 59 -4.20 20.58 -6.13
CA LYS A 59 -5.13 19.93 -7.05
C LYS A 59 -5.90 18.83 -6.31
N ILE A 60 -7.23 18.89 -6.28
CA ILE A 60 -8.07 17.90 -5.60
C ILE A 60 -8.28 16.69 -6.49
N TYR A 61 -8.73 16.91 -7.73
CA TYR A 61 -8.84 15.87 -8.73
C TYR A 61 -8.68 16.42 -10.14
N ASP A 62 -8.19 15.56 -11.02
CA ASP A 62 -8.27 15.70 -12.47
C ASP A 62 -9.12 14.56 -12.98
N TRP A 63 -10.21 14.90 -13.64
CA TRP A 63 -11.06 13.92 -14.28
C TRP A 63 -11.25 14.28 -15.74
N TYR A 64 -11.23 13.28 -16.59
CA TYR A 64 -11.67 13.41 -17.96
C TYR A 64 -12.42 12.13 -18.36
N SER A 65 -13.35 12.30 -19.27
CA SER A 65 -14.15 11.25 -19.85
C SER A 65 -14.36 11.56 -21.33
N PHE A 66 -14.14 10.52 -22.13
CA PHE A 66 -14.42 10.55 -23.55
C PHE A 66 -15.62 9.67 -23.82
N SER A 67 -16.45 10.06 -24.78
CA SER A 67 -17.48 9.15 -25.28
C SER A 67 -16.83 7.90 -25.89
N TYR A 68 -17.52 6.76 -25.78
CA TYR A 68 -17.00 5.47 -26.24
C TYR A 68 -16.58 5.46 -27.72
N ARG A 69 -17.25 6.26 -28.56
CA ARG A 69 -16.98 6.35 -29.99
C ARG A 69 -15.92 7.38 -30.37
N SER A 70 -15.34 8.12 -29.41
CA SER A 70 -14.33 9.12 -29.73
C SER A 70 -12.98 8.45 -30.09
N PRO A 71 -12.22 8.99 -31.06
CA PRO A 71 -10.87 8.50 -31.37
C PRO A 71 -9.90 8.56 -30.17
N GLU A 72 -10.07 9.56 -29.30
CA GLU A 72 -9.27 9.72 -28.07
C GLU A 72 -9.59 8.63 -27.06
N TRP A 73 -10.86 8.18 -26.96
CA TRP A 73 -11.21 7.02 -26.14
C TRP A 73 -10.43 5.79 -26.59
N ALA A 74 -10.38 5.52 -27.90
CA ALA A 74 -9.62 4.40 -28.44
C ALA A 74 -8.11 4.53 -28.16
N SER A 75 -7.52 5.71 -28.38
CA SER A 75 -6.10 5.97 -28.06
C SER A 75 -5.80 5.78 -26.57
N GLN A 76 -6.70 6.23 -25.71
CA GLN A 76 -6.59 6.07 -24.27
C GLN A 76 -6.70 4.61 -23.84
N GLN A 77 -7.67 3.86 -24.36
CA GLN A 77 -7.81 2.45 -24.02
C GLN A 77 -6.58 1.65 -24.43
N THR A 78 -5.99 1.98 -25.58
CA THR A 78 -4.71 1.40 -26.01
C THR A 78 -3.58 1.71 -25.01
N LYS A 79 -3.44 2.98 -24.58
CA LYS A 79 -2.45 3.36 -23.55
C LYS A 79 -2.70 2.65 -22.22
N LEU A 80 -3.95 2.62 -21.76
CA LEU A 80 -4.36 1.93 -20.54
C LEU A 80 -4.03 0.44 -20.61
N HIS A 81 -4.30 -0.20 -21.74
CA HIS A 81 -4.01 -1.62 -21.95
C HIS A 81 -2.50 -1.90 -21.89
N TYR A 82 -1.66 -1.06 -22.50
CA TYR A 82 -0.21 -1.17 -22.38
C TYR A 82 0.25 -1.01 -20.94
N SER A 83 -0.21 0.03 -20.23
CA SER A 83 0.15 0.25 -18.83
C SER A 83 -0.30 -0.90 -17.92
N ILE A 84 -1.48 -1.48 -18.14
CA ILE A 84 -1.97 -2.66 -17.40
C ILE A 84 -1.08 -3.87 -17.70
N THR A 85 -0.69 -4.07 -18.95
CA THR A 85 0.15 -5.20 -19.37
C THR A 85 1.54 -5.09 -18.73
N ASP A 86 2.14 -3.92 -18.76
CA ASP A 86 3.44 -3.64 -18.12
C ASP A 86 3.37 -3.79 -16.61
N ALA A 87 2.32 -3.26 -15.97
CA ALA A 87 2.09 -3.44 -14.54
C ALA A 87 1.94 -4.92 -14.19
N THR A 88 1.16 -5.67 -14.95
CA THR A 88 0.93 -7.10 -14.73
C THR A 88 2.23 -7.90 -14.86
N SER A 89 3.03 -7.61 -15.89
CA SER A 89 4.33 -8.25 -16.12
C SER A 89 5.28 -8.01 -14.94
N LEU A 90 5.42 -6.76 -14.49
CA LEU A 90 6.28 -6.43 -13.36
C LEU A 90 5.76 -7.02 -12.04
N LEU A 91 4.45 -7.04 -11.81
CA LEU A 91 3.85 -7.67 -10.63
C LEU A 91 4.10 -9.18 -10.61
N GLN A 92 4.05 -9.86 -11.77
CA GLN A 92 4.43 -11.27 -11.88
C GLN A 92 5.91 -11.49 -11.57
N GLN A 93 6.79 -10.63 -12.09
CA GLN A 93 8.23 -10.66 -11.77
C GLN A 93 8.48 -10.46 -10.27
N ILE A 94 7.83 -9.47 -9.65
CA ILE A 94 7.87 -9.26 -8.19
C ILE A 94 7.41 -10.52 -7.47
N GLY A 95 6.30 -11.13 -7.87
CA GLY A 95 5.79 -12.36 -7.28
C GLY A 95 6.79 -13.53 -7.36
N ALA A 96 7.47 -13.68 -8.49
CA ALA A 96 8.51 -14.70 -8.68
C ALA A 96 9.73 -14.46 -7.78
N VAL A 97 10.19 -13.21 -7.68
CA VAL A 97 11.32 -12.82 -6.82
C VAL A 97 10.97 -12.96 -5.33
N ILE A 98 9.74 -12.65 -4.93
CA ILE A 98 9.28 -12.88 -3.54
C ILE A 98 9.28 -14.37 -3.22
N LYS A 99 8.76 -15.22 -4.11
CA LYS A 99 8.77 -16.68 -3.92
C LYS A 99 10.20 -17.22 -3.78
N SER A 100 11.14 -16.73 -4.59
CA SER A 100 12.54 -17.14 -4.49
C SER A 100 13.18 -16.68 -3.17
N LEU A 101 12.88 -15.46 -2.70
CA LEU A 101 13.34 -14.94 -1.41
C LEU A 101 12.83 -15.79 -0.24
N VAL A 102 11.58 -16.24 -0.29
CA VAL A 102 11.00 -17.14 0.72
C VAL A 102 11.72 -18.50 0.72
N GLY A 103 12.03 -19.04 -0.47
CA GLY A 103 12.85 -20.25 -0.61
C GLY A 103 14.22 -20.07 0.05
N MET A 104 14.94 -19.01 -0.30
CA MET A 104 16.26 -18.70 0.27
C MET A 104 16.22 -18.53 1.79
N LYS A 105 15.17 -17.91 2.34
CA LYS A 105 15.01 -17.75 3.80
C LYS A 105 14.82 -19.09 4.50
N LYS A 106 14.06 -20.03 3.92
CA LYS A 106 13.90 -21.38 4.46
C LYS A 106 15.22 -22.15 4.41
N ASP A 107 15.97 -22.04 3.32
CA ASP A 107 17.27 -22.69 3.20
C ASP A 107 18.29 -22.09 4.18
N TYR A 108 18.26 -20.77 4.38
CA TYR A 108 19.05 -20.10 5.41
C TYR A 108 18.72 -20.61 6.82
N GLN A 109 17.45 -20.78 7.15
CA GLN A 109 17.03 -21.37 8.43
C GLN A 109 17.56 -22.80 8.61
N ARG A 110 17.45 -23.64 7.59
CA ARG A 110 17.98 -25.02 7.63
C ARG A 110 19.50 -25.05 7.84
N VAL A 111 20.23 -24.18 7.15
CA VAL A 111 21.69 -24.06 7.32
C VAL A 111 22.03 -23.60 8.73
N LYS A 112 21.27 -22.63 9.27
CA LYS A 112 21.44 -22.17 10.64
C LYS A 112 21.17 -23.29 11.65
N GLU A 113 20.06 -24.02 11.52
CA GLU A 113 19.75 -25.18 12.34
C GLU A 113 20.85 -26.25 12.26
N ALA A 114 21.42 -26.47 11.07
CA ALA A 114 22.52 -27.40 10.88
C ALA A 114 23.82 -26.95 11.60
N LEU A 115 24.13 -25.65 11.55
CA LEU A 115 25.26 -25.07 12.29
C LEU A 115 25.06 -25.14 13.80
N GLU A 116 23.83 -25.00 14.28
CA GLU A 116 23.52 -25.14 15.71
C GLU A 116 23.84 -26.54 16.25
N TYR A 117 23.86 -27.59 15.42
CA TYR A 117 24.32 -28.92 15.86
C TYR A 117 25.80 -28.97 16.24
N TYR A 118 26.60 -27.99 15.81
CA TYR A 118 28.01 -27.89 16.18
C TYR A 118 28.23 -27.11 17.49
N GLU A 119 27.21 -26.45 18.02
CA GLU A 119 27.29 -25.71 19.28
C GLU A 119 27.14 -26.67 20.47
N LYS A 120 28.01 -26.55 21.46
CA LYS A 120 28.18 -27.54 22.55
C LYS A 120 27.08 -27.52 23.62
N ASP A 121 26.12 -26.59 23.54
CA ASP A 121 25.26 -26.20 24.66
C ASP A 121 23.87 -26.89 24.69
N LYS A 122 23.65 -27.94 23.89
CA LYS A 122 22.35 -28.65 23.81
C LYS A 122 22.37 -29.99 24.58
N ARG A 123 21.19 -30.38 25.08
CA ARG A 123 20.91 -31.60 25.89
C ARG A 123 21.29 -32.93 25.21
N VAL A 124 21.48 -32.95 23.89
CA VAL A 124 21.88 -34.14 23.11
C VAL A 124 23.32 -33.94 22.65
N PRO A 125 24.22 -34.94 22.81
CA PRO A 125 25.59 -34.82 22.35
C PRO A 125 25.64 -34.45 20.86
N PRO A 126 26.26 -33.29 20.49
CA PRO A 126 26.44 -32.85 19.11
C PRO A 126 26.92 -33.96 18.16
N ASP A 127 27.88 -34.76 18.61
CA ASP A 127 28.47 -35.84 17.82
C ASP A 127 27.50 -36.98 17.50
N LEU A 128 26.51 -37.25 18.36
CA LEU A 128 25.54 -38.31 18.11
C LEU A 128 24.65 -37.95 16.91
N VAL A 129 24.18 -36.70 16.85
CA VAL A 129 23.34 -36.20 15.76
C VAL A 129 24.13 -36.12 14.46
N LEU A 130 25.35 -35.57 14.51
CA LEU A 130 26.23 -35.45 13.35
C LEU A 130 26.62 -36.81 12.76
N LYS A 131 26.93 -37.81 13.61
CA LYS A 131 27.15 -39.19 13.17
C LYS A 131 25.91 -39.81 12.54
N GLY A 132 24.72 -39.48 13.03
CA GLY A 132 23.45 -39.91 12.44
C GLY A 132 23.27 -39.37 11.04
N ILE A 133 23.42 -38.06 10.86
CA ILE A 133 23.35 -37.39 9.56
C ILE A 133 24.41 -37.97 8.60
N TRP A 134 25.64 -38.16 9.05
CA TRP A 134 26.69 -38.75 8.24
C TRP A 134 26.36 -40.20 7.82
N ALA A 135 25.90 -41.02 8.75
CA ALA A 135 25.54 -42.41 8.48
C ALA A 135 24.42 -42.50 7.43
N ASP A 136 23.40 -41.65 7.53
CA ASP A 136 22.24 -41.70 6.65
C ASP A 136 22.51 -41.10 5.26
N TYR A 137 23.30 -40.02 5.16
CA TYR A 137 23.49 -39.29 3.89
C TYR A 137 24.83 -39.54 3.18
N VAL A 138 25.90 -39.82 3.93
CA VAL A 138 27.26 -39.93 3.38
C VAL A 138 27.69 -41.40 3.31
N ASP A 139 27.54 -42.13 4.41
CA ASP A 139 28.03 -43.51 4.49
C ASP A 139 27.19 -44.48 3.65
N VAL A 140 25.86 -44.27 3.55
CA VAL A 140 24.99 -45.03 2.63
C VAL A 140 25.51 -45.03 1.18
N LYS A 141 26.16 -43.95 0.74
CA LYS A 141 26.75 -43.85 -0.61
C LYS A 141 27.96 -44.76 -0.82
N SER A 142 28.59 -45.24 0.26
CA SER A 142 29.66 -46.25 0.21
C SER A 142 29.15 -47.65 -0.16
N GLY A 143 27.83 -47.82 -0.34
CA GLY A 143 27.23 -49.08 -0.81
C GLY A 143 27.55 -50.26 0.12
N PRO A 144 28.11 -51.36 -0.40
CA PRO A 144 28.43 -52.56 0.40
C PRO A 144 29.35 -52.30 1.59
N ALA A 145 30.15 -51.24 1.53
CA ALA A 145 31.09 -50.85 2.58
C ALA A 145 30.49 -49.89 3.63
N SER A 146 29.22 -49.52 3.52
CA SER A 146 28.51 -48.71 4.52
C SER A 146 28.33 -49.49 5.83
N LEU A 147 28.27 -48.80 6.96
CA LEU A 147 27.99 -49.34 8.30
C LEU A 147 26.71 -50.18 8.30
N VAL A 148 25.67 -49.70 7.61
CA VAL A 148 24.36 -50.36 7.56
C VAL A 148 24.41 -51.65 6.73
N GLN A 149 25.07 -51.64 5.57
CA GLN A 149 25.18 -52.85 4.73
C GLN A 149 26.23 -53.82 5.27
N THR A 150 27.33 -53.34 5.85
CA THR A 150 28.36 -54.16 6.50
C THR A 150 27.77 -54.89 7.69
N ALA A 151 26.95 -54.21 8.51
CA ALA A 151 26.25 -54.85 9.62
C ALA A 151 25.28 -55.96 9.16
N LYS A 152 24.63 -55.78 8.00
CA LYS A 152 23.68 -56.75 7.43
C LYS A 152 24.37 -57.93 6.73
N ASN A 153 25.32 -57.64 5.84
CA ASN A 153 25.93 -58.63 4.94
C ASN A 153 26.97 -59.49 5.64
N LEU A 154 27.71 -58.92 6.60
CA LEU A 154 28.75 -59.63 7.35
C LEU A 154 28.29 -60.03 8.76
N GLN A 155 26.99 -59.89 9.06
CA GLN A 155 26.36 -60.19 10.35
C GLN A 155 27.01 -59.49 11.57
N PHE A 156 27.70 -58.38 11.33
CA PHE A 156 28.31 -57.58 12.39
C PHE A 156 27.33 -56.53 12.93
N TYR A 157 26.25 -56.97 13.58
CA TYR A 157 25.19 -56.10 14.08
C TYR A 157 25.68 -55.03 15.08
N SER A 158 26.74 -55.33 15.83
CA SER A 158 27.31 -54.43 16.85
C SER A 158 28.16 -53.29 16.28
N VAL A 159 28.60 -53.35 15.01
CA VAL A 159 29.49 -52.34 14.40
C VAL A 159 28.84 -50.96 14.38
N ARG A 160 27.54 -50.91 14.10
CA ARG A 160 26.77 -49.66 14.10
C ARG A 160 26.73 -49.05 15.50
N ASP A 161 26.39 -49.84 16.52
CA ASP A 161 26.31 -49.36 17.90
C ASP A 161 27.65 -48.88 18.44
N TRP A 162 28.74 -49.58 18.12
CA TRP A 162 30.09 -49.17 18.49
C TRP A 162 30.50 -47.85 17.82
N PHE A 163 30.14 -47.63 16.56
CA PHE A 163 30.43 -46.36 15.87
C PHE A 163 29.74 -45.15 16.53
N PHE A 164 28.49 -45.30 16.98
CA PHE A 164 27.76 -44.23 17.66
C PHE A 164 28.29 -43.95 19.07
N ARG A 165 28.88 -44.93 19.75
CA ARG A 165 29.42 -44.79 21.12
C ARG A 165 30.84 -44.25 21.18
N LEU A 166 31.71 -44.65 20.24
CA LEU A 166 33.14 -44.37 20.29
C LEU A 166 33.49 -43.08 19.53
N ASN A 167 34.16 -42.14 20.17
CA ASN A 167 34.46 -40.81 19.59
C ASN A 167 35.93 -40.62 19.23
N SER A 168 36.83 -41.49 19.68
CA SER A 168 38.27 -41.41 19.43
C SER A 168 38.86 -42.74 18.96
N GLU A 169 40.00 -42.69 18.25
CA GLU A 169 40.73 -43.91 17.85
C GLU A 169 41.25 -44.69 19.06
N GLU A 170 41.61 -44.00 20.14
CA GLU A 170 42.06 -44.60 21.41
C GLU A 170 40.95 -45.39 22.11
N GLU A 171 39.71 -44.90 22.05
CA GLU A 171 38.54 -45.63 22.56
C GLU A 171 38.25 -46.89 21.75
N ILE A 172 38.49 -46.85 20.42
CA ILE A 172 38.34 -48.02 19.55
C ILE A 172 39.37 -49.11 19.89
N ASP A 173 40.61 -48.72 20.21
CA ASP A 173 41.66 -49.68 20.57
C ASP A 173 41.39 -50.39 21.90
N LYS A 174 40.80 -49.68 22.87
CA LYS A 174 40.40 -50.21 24.18
C LYS A 174 39.12 -51.04 24.13
N ALA A 175 38.34 -50.98 23.05
CA ALA A 175 37.08 -51.71 22.95
C ALA A 175 37.33 -53.23 22.81
N PRO A 176 36.52 -54.08 23.48
CA PRO A 176 36.65 -55.54 23.43
C PRO A 176 36.07 -56.11 22.12
N ILE A 177 36.65 -55.72 20.99
CA ILE A 177 36.18 -56.09 19.64
C ILE A 177 37.36 -56.68 18.85
N ASN A 178 37.05 -57.53 17.86
CA ASN A 178 38.02 -58.08 16.91
C ASN A 178 38.80 -56.97 16.18
N ASP A 179 40.11 -57.16 15.99
CA ASP A 179 41.02 -56.22 15.31
C ASP A 179 40.57 -55.84 13.90
N ARG A 180 39.90 -56.75 13.18
CA ARG A 180 39.31 -56.44 11.86
C ARG A 180 38.23 -55.36 11.95
N ILE A 181 37.38 -55.44 12.98
CA ILE A 181 36.32 -54.46 13.23
C ILE A 181 36.93 -53.16 13.74
N LYS A 182 37.97 -53.22 14.59
CA LYS A 182 38.72 -52.02 15.03
C LYS A 182 39.28 -51.25 13.85
N ASN A 183 39.96 -51.92 12.91
CA ASN A 183 40.52 -51.28 11.72
C ASN A 183 39.44 -50.67 10.82
N TYR A 184 38.30 -51.36 10.65
CA TYR A 184 37.17 -50.83 9.89
C TYR A 184 36.55 -49.59 10.57
N LEU A 185 36.32 -49.63 11.89
CA LEU A 185 35.79 -48.50 12.66
C LEU A 185 36.75 -47.31 12.65
N LYS A 186 38.08 -47.53 12.77
CA LYS A 186 39.07 -46.45 12.66
C LYS A 186 39.01 -45.75 11.31
N ARG A 187 38.94 -46.50 10.21
CA ARG A 187 38.81 -45.92 8.87
C ARG A 187 37.54 -45.06 8.76
N LYS A 188 36.40 -45.59 9.22
CA LYS A 188 35.10 -44.88 9.19
C LYS A 188 35.08 -43.65 10.11
N LEU A 189 35.74 -43.73 11.26
CA LEU A 189 35.87 -42.59 12.17
C LEU A 189 36.72 -41.47 11.54
N ARG A 190 37.82 -41.81 10.85
CA ARG A 190 38.62 -40.82 10.10
C ARG A 190 37.82 -40.15 8.99
N GLU A 191 37.06 -40.93 8.21
CA GLU A 191 36.15 -40.40 7.18
C GLU A 191 35.12 -39.43 7.80
N TYR A 192 34.52 -39.80 8.93
CA TYR A 192 33.58 -38.96 9.66
C TYR A 192 34.22 -37.66 10.17
N LEU A 193 35.41 -37.73 10.78
CA LEU A 193 36.09 -36.54 11.32
C LEU A 193 36.53 -35.57 10.21
N ALA A 194 37.01 -36.09 9.07
CA ALA A 194 37.32 -35.30 7.89
C ALA A 194 36.05 -34.61 7.35
N TRP A 195 34.99 -35.39 7.15
CA TRP A 195 33.69 -34.86 6.70
C TRP A 195 33.13 -33.81 7.66
N LYS A 196 33.19 -34.03 8.98
CA LYS A 196 32.68 -33.11 10.00
C LYS A 196 33.32 -31.72 9.88
N LYS A 197 34.63 -31.67 9.62
CA LYS A 197 35.40 -30.43 9.46
C LYS A 197 35.05 -29.72 8.15
N GLU A 198 35.05 -30.44 7.03
CA GLU A 198 34.73 -29.88 5.71
C GLU A 198 33.27 -29.43 5.61
N TRP A 199 32.35 -30.22 6.16
CA TRP A 199 30.93 -29.91 6.16
C TRP A 199 30.63 -28.64 6.97
N LYS A 200 31.28 -28.46 8.13
CA LYS A 200 31.14 -27.22 8.92
C LYS A 200 31.57 -26.00 8.11
N LYS A 201 32.74 -26.05 7.47
CA LYS A 201 33.26 -24.95 6.64
C LYS A 201 32.30 -24.65 5.48
N SER A 202 31.79 -25.69 4.83
CA SER A 202 30.81 -25.56 3.73
C SER A 202 29.49 -24.94 4.20
N LEU A 203 29.00 -25.28 5.40
CA LEU A 203 27.80 -24.67 5.98
C LEU A 203 28.00 -23.18 6.29
N GLU A 204 29.17 -22.78 6.79
CA GLU A 204 29.52 -21.38 7.03
C GLU A 204 29.58 -20.58 5.71
N GLU A 205 30.27 -21.11 4.69
CA GLU A 205 30.32 -20.51 3.34
C GLU A 205 28.91 -20.41 2.73
N MET A 206 28.09 -21.47 2.85
CA MET A 206 26.72 -21.49 2.34
C MET A 206 25.83 -20.45 3.04
N LYS A 207 26.01 -20.27 4.35
CA LYS A 207 25.30 -19.25 5.12
C LYS A 207 25.61 -17.85 4.59
N GLU A 208 26.89 -17.53 4.38
CA GLU A 208 27.33 -16.24 3.85
C GLU A 208 26.75 -15.96 2.45
N ILE A 209 26.85 -16.93 1.55
CA ILE A 209 26.28 -16.84 0.18
C ILE A 209 24.77 -16.59 0.23
N LEU A 210 24.04 -17.29 1.12
CA LEU A 210 22.60 -17.11 1.26
C LEU A 210 22.25 -15.72 1.80
N GLU A 211 23.02 -15.19 2.76
CA GLU A 211 22.81 -13.83 3.28
C GLU A 211 23.01 -12.77 2.20
N GLU A 212 24.08 -12.87 1.42
CA GLU A 212 24.33 -11.97 0.29
C GLU A 212 23.23 -12.05 -0.76
N ARG A 213 22.82 -13.28 -1.11
CA ARG A 213 21.76 -13.50 -2.10
C ARG A 213 20.41 -12.95 -1.63
N ILE A 214 20.07 -13.11 -0.34
CA ILE A 214 18.85 -12.54 0.24
C ILE A 214 18.90 -11.00 0.18
N LYS A 215 20.03 -10.39 0.53
CA LYS A 215 20.22 -8.93 0.45
C LYS A 215 20.05 -8.43 -0.99
N ALA A 216 20.70 -9.08 -1.96
CA ALA A 216 20.60 -8.73 -3.37
C ALA A 216 19.14 -8.85 -3.87
N THR A 217 18.48 -9.96 -3.56
CA THR A 217 17.09 -10.23 -3.94
C THR A 217 16.12 -9.20 -3.34
N LYS A 218 16.35 -8.79 -2.09
CA LYS A 218 15.58 -7.70 -1.46
C LYS A 218 15.75 -6.38 -2.21
N GLY A 219 16.97 -6.05 -2.62
CA GLY A 219 17.26 -4.87 -3.46
C GLY A 219 16.51 -4.90 -4.80
N THR A 220 16.45 -6.06 -5.47
CA THR A 220 15.67 -6.23 -6.71
C THR A 220 14.18 -5.99 -6.47
N VAL A 221 13.62 -6.50 -5.37
CA VAL A 221 12.21 -6.27 -5.01
C VAL A 221 11.95 -4.77 -4.79
N GLU A 222 12.83 -4.05 -4.11
CA GLU A 222 12.71 -2.61 -3.90
C GLU A 222 12.80 -1.82 -5.22
N LEU A 223 13.68 -2.24 -6.14
CA LEU A 223 13.77 -1.66 -7.48
C LEU A 223 12.47 -1.84 -8.28
N TYR A 224 11.94 -3.06 -8.34
CA TYR A 224 10.69 -3.33 -9.05
C TYR A 224 9.50 -2.60 -8.44
N LYS A 225 9.45 -2.43 -7.11
CA LYS A 225 8.43 -1.59 -6.47
C LYS A 225 8.50 -0.14 -6.94
N LYS A 226 9.71 0.42 -7.03
CA LYS A 226 9.91 1.79 -7.55
C LYS A 226 9.47 1.93 -9.01
N TRP A 227 9.60 0.88 -9.81
CA TRP A 227 9.18 0.89 -11.22
C TRP A 227 7.68 0.67 -11.42
N VAL A 228 7.06 -0.20 -10.63
CA VAL A 228 5.61 -0.45 -10.70
C VAL A 228 4.80 0.74 -10.19
N ALA A 229 5.34 1.49 -9.22
CA ALA A 229 4.67 2.63 -8.61
C ALA A 229 4.10 3.65 -9.61
N PRO A 230 4.90 4.24 -10.51
CA PRO A 230 4.39 5.18 -11.51
C PRO A 230 3.39 4.54 -12.46
N ILE A 231 3.59 3.29 -12.88
CA ILE A 231 2.70 2.63 -13.85
C ILE A 231 1.31 2.43 -13.27
N ILE A 232 1.19 2.01 -12.00
CA ILE A 232 -0.12 1.88 -11.35
C ILE A 232 -0.79 3.25 -11.22
N ARG A 233 -0.05 4.31 -10.89
CA ARG A 233 -0.59 5.68 -10.87
C ARG A 233 -1.09 6.09 -12.26
N ASP A 234 -0.37 5.73 -13.32
CA ASP A 234 -0.78 5.98 -14.70
C ASP A 234 -2.04 5.20 -15.06
N VAL A 235 -2.16 3.93 -14.64
CA VAL A 235 -3.37 3.12 -14.81
C VAL A 235 -4.55 3.74 -14.08
N GLU A 236 -4.38 4.18 -12.83
CA GLU A 236 -5.43 4.86 -12.07
C GLU A 236 -5.85 6.19 -12.71
N ALA A 237 -4.89 6.94 -13.25
CA ALA A 237 -5.14 8.19 -13.96
C ALA A 237 -5.80 7.97 -15.33
N LEU A 238 -5.50 6.86 -16.01
CA LEU A 238 -6.06 6.47 -17.30
C LEU A 238 -7.42 5.78 -17.20
N ALA A 239 -7.67 5.11 -16.07
CA ALA A 239 -8.93 4.46 -15.78
C ALA A 239 -10.03 5.52 -15.64
N GLN A 240 -10.86 5.65 -16.67
CA GLN A 240 -12.01 6.53 -16.62
C GLN A 240 -12.93 6.12 -15.46
N LYS A 241 -13.13 7.02 -14.50
CA LYS A 241 -14.25 6.95 -13.56
C LYS A 241 -15.52 7.30 -14.33
N GLN A 242 -16.06 6.36 -15.10
CA GLN A 242 -17.30 6.59 -15.83
C GLN A 242 -18.46 6.61 -14.84
N GLU A 243 -19.01 7.79 -14.59
CA GLU A 243 -20.39 7.88 -14.12
C GLU A 243 -21.29 7.42 -15.27
N LEU A 244 -21.86 6.22 -15.14
CA LEU A 244 -22.59 5.55 -16.22
C LEU A 244 -23.80 6.33 -16.77
N PHE A 245 -24.22 7.40 -16.09
CA PHE A 245 -25.49 8.11 -16.30
C PHE A 245 -25.38 9.65 -16.32
N ASP A 246 -24.19 10.25 -16.46
CA ASP A 246 -24.10 11.72 -16.56
C ASP A 246 -24.76 12.22 -17.87
N PRO A 247 -25.83 13.05 -17.82
CA PRO A 247 -26.48 13.61 -19.00
C PRO A 247 -25.55 14.49 -19.86
N ASN A 248 -24.43 14.95 -19.31
CA ASN A 248 -23.47 15.79 -20.03
C ASN A 248 -22.60 15.01 -21.01
N LEU A 249 -22.53 13.67 -20.89
CA LEU A 249 -21.74 12.80 -21.75
C LEU A 249 -22.64 11.96 -22.68
N ILE A 250 -22.56 12.21 -23.98
CA ILE A 250 -23.33 11.45 -24.97
C ILE A 250 -22.48 10.28 -25.47
N LYS A 251 -22.82 9.05 -25.06
CA LYS A 251 -22.07 7.83 -25.41
C LYS A 251 -21.97 7.57 -26.92
N ILE A 252 -22.98 7.99 -27.67
CA ILE A 252 -23.10 7.76 -29.12
C ILE A 252 -22.23 8.75 -29.92
N GLY A 253 -22.03 9.97 -29.41
CA GLY A 253 -21.30 11.04 -30.09
C GLY A 253 -19.79 10.98 -29.85
N SER A 254 -19.09 12.04 -30.23
CA SER A 254 -17.67 12.26 -29.94
C SER A 254 -17.49 13.27 -28.79
N SER A 255 -18.34 13.24 -27.76
CA SER A 255 -18.28 14.23 -26.68
C SER A 255 -17.06 14.03 -25.79
N VAL A 256 -16.41 15.12 -25.43
CA VAL A 256 -15.36 15.18 -24.42
C VAL A 256 -15.89 15.95 -23.21
N TYR A 257 -15.72 15.36 -22.03
CA TYR A 257 -16.03 15.99 -20.76
C TYR A 257 -14.80 15.92 -19.85
N SER A 258 -14.31 17.04 -19.36
CA SER A 258 -13.20 17.06 -18.40
C SER A 258 -13.52 18.01 -17.27
N GLN A 259 -13.10 17.63 -16.06
CA GLN A 259 -13.25 18.43 -14.88
C GLN A 259 -11.96 18.44 -14.07
N VAL A 260 -11.41 19.64 -13.84
CA VAL A 260 -10.26 19.84 -12.96
C VAL A 260 -10.73 20.63 -11.76
N LYS A 261 -10.50 20.11 -10.56
CA LYS A 261 -10.82 20.82 -9.32
C LYS A 261 -9.57 21.16 -8.54
N VAL A 262 -9.43 22.43 -8.20
CA VAL A 262 -8.29 23.00 -7.49
C VAL A 262 -8.77 23.68 -6.22
N LEU A 263 -8.03 23.52 -5.13
CA LEU A 263 -8.19 24.24 -3.89
C LEU A 263 -7.07 25.26 -3.75
N ALA A 264 -7.41 26.54 -3.75
CA ALA A 264 -6.51 27.61 -3.29
C ALA A 264 -6.87 27.95 -1.85
N TYR A 265 -5.93 27.89 -0.91
CA TYR A 265 -6.19 28.18 0.51
C TYR A 265 -5.09 29.00 1.14
N ARG A 266 -5.44 29.70 2.23
CA ARG A 266 -4.51 30.52 3.01
C ARG A 266 -4.26 29.89 4.36
N ASP A 267 -3.00 29.56 4.62
CA ASP A 267 -2.58 28.91 5.86
C ASP A 267 -2.05 29.93 6.87
N ASP A 268 -2.95 30.79 7.35
CA ASP A 268 -2.62 31.82 8.34
C ASP A 268 -3.13 31.43 9.73
N LYS A 269 -2.27 31.59 10.75
CA LYS A 269 -2.65 31.39 12.16
C LYS A 269 -3.70 32.38 12.66
N LYS A 270 -3.98 33.45 11.90
CA LYS A 270 -4.96 34.51 12.22
C LYS A 270 -6.41 34.00 12.26
N TYR A 271 -6.68 32.85 11.65
CA TYR A 271 -8.02 32.26 11.54
C TYR A 271 -8.22 31.05 12.46
N GLY A 272 -7.32 30.87 13.44
CA GLY A 272 -7.39 29.78 14.42
C GLY A 272 -7.32 28.40 13.76
N ASP A 273 -8.32 27.56 14.07
CA ASP A 273 -8.46 26.20 13.53
C ASP A 273 -9.10 26.15 12.13
N PHE A 274 -9.52 27.29 11.57
CA PHE A 274 -10.18 27.37 10.27
C PHE A 274 -9.25 27.89 9.18
N ILE A 275 -9.35 27.29 8.00
CA ILE A 275 -8.57 27.65 6.82
C ILE A 275 -9.52 28.17 5.75
N PRO A 276 -9.46 29.48 5.41
CA PRO A 276 -10.20 30.03 4.28
C PRO A 276 -9.59 29.57 2.96
N GLY A 277 -10.44 29.18 2.02
CA GLY A 277 -10.03 28.78 0.69
C GLY A 277 -11.11 28.99 -0.36
N VAL A 278 -10.71 28.81 -1.60
CA VAL A 278 -11.53 28.89 -2.80
C VAL A 278 -11.32 27.61 -3.57
N GLU A 279 -12.41 26.87 -3.78
CA GLU A 279 -12.44 25.78 -4.72
C GLU A 279 -12.78 26.30 -6.10
N ILE A 280 -11.89 26.02 -7.05
CA ILE A 280 -12.05 26.39 -8.44
C ILE A 280 -12.28 25.10 -9.22
N THR A 281 -13.44 24.99 -9.85
CA THR A 281 -13.79 23.83 -10.67
C THR A 281 -13.85 24.26 -12.13
N PHE A 282 -12.93 23.74 -12.92
CA PHE A 282 -12.90 23.90 -14.35
C PHE A 282 -13.66 22.73 -14.97
N THR A 283 -14.71 23.01 -15.73
CA THR A 283 -15.45 21.98 -16.47
C THR A 283 -15.36 22.29 -17.95
N LEU A 284 -14.73 21.41 -18.72
CA LEU A 284 -14.65 21.49 -20.16
C LEU A 284 -15.67 20.54 -20.78
N ARG A 285 -16.49 21.06 -21.68
CA ARG A 285 -17.44 20.27 -22.47
C ARG A 285 -17.26 20.58 -23.94
N GLY A 286 -17.06 19.57 -24.77
CA GLY A 286 -16.93 19.80 -26.21
C GLY A 286 -17.11 18.55 -27.05
N THR A 287 -16.79 18.68 -28.32
CA THR A 287 -16.72 17.57 -29.28
C THR A 287 -15.27 17.26 -29.64
N SER A 288 -15.02 16.01 -29.98
CA SER A 288 -13.82 15.53 -30.63
C SER A 288 -14.09 15.35 -32.13
N PRO A 289 -13.20 15.83 -33.03
CA PRO A 289 -12.02 16.67 -32.76
C PRO A 289 -12.43 18.04 -32.21
N ARG A 290 -11.55 18.71 -31.43
CA ARG A 290 -11.82 19.98 -30.69
C ARG A 290 -12.24 21.13 -31.62
N ALA A 291 -13.50 21.16 -32.05
CA ALA A 291 -14.05 22.19 -32.93
C ALA A 291 -14.85 23.24 -32.14
N MET A 292 -15.62 22.80 -31.14
CA MET A 292 -16.37 23.69 -30.25
C MET A 292 -16.28 23.16 -28.82
N THR A 293 -15.65 23.94 -27.94
CA THR A 293 -15.51 23.65 -26.51
C THR A 293 -16.11 24.78 -25.70
N LYS A 294 -16.97 24.44 -24.75
CA LYS A 294 -17.44 25.33 -23.70
C LYS A 294 -16.66 25.03 -22.43
N THR A 295 -16.06 26.06 -21.87
CA THR A 295 -15.37 25.98 -20.58
C THR A 295 -16.21 26.70 -19.53
N TYR A 296 -16.53 26.01 -18.46
CA TYR A 296 -17.18 26.54 -17.27
C TYR A 296 -16.13 26.64 -16.17
N VAL A 297 -16.05 27.77 -15.48
CA VAL A 297 -15.18 27.95 -14.33
C VAL A 297 -16.02 28.38 -13.15
N ASP A 298 -16.10 27.51 -12.16
CA ASP A 298 -16.87 27.71 -10.93
C ASP A 298 -15.94 28.05 -9.78
N PHE A 299 -16.23 29.16 -9.09
CA PHE A 299 -15.55 29.59 -7.88
C PHE A 299 -16.48 29.39 -6.69
N VAL A 300 -16.09 28.51 -5.78
CA VAL A 300 -16.84 28.20 -4.55
C VAL A 300 -15.96 28.55 -3.34
N PRO A 301 -16.33 29.56 -2.54
CA PRO A 301 -15.64 29.88 -1.31
C PRO A 301 -15.96 28.82 -0.24
N VAL A 302 -14.90 28.30 0.39
CA VAL A 302 -14.99 27.19 1.34
C VAL A 302 -14.17 27.46 2.60
N LEU A 303 -14.58 26.84 3.70
CA LEU A 303 -13.81 26.78 4.94
C LEU A 303 -13.45 25.34 5.26
N TYR A 304 -12.19 25.12 5.61
CA TYR A 304 -11.71 23.83 6.09
C TYR A 304 -11.32 23.87 7.57
N ILE A 305 -11.52 22.75 8.26
CA ILE A 305 -10.94 22.50 9.58
C ILE A 305 -9.50 22.04 9.37
N ARG A 306 -8.53 22.74 9.96
CA ARG A 306 -7.09 22.51 9.81
C ARG A 306 -6.68 21.05 9.99
N LYS A 307 -7.06 20.43 11.12
CA LYS A 307 -6.71 19.03 11.45
C LYS A 307 -7.25 18.02 10.43
N GLU A 308 -8.46 18.26 9.90
CA GLU A 308 -9.08 17.34 8.94
C GLU A 308 -8.47 17.50 7.55
N LEU A 309 -8.11 18.74 7.17
CA LEU A 309 -7.38 18.99 5.93
C LEU A 309 -5.98 18.35 5.98
N GLU A 310 -5.26 18.48 7.10
CA GLU A 310 -3.95 17.84 7.30
C GLU A 310 -4.04 16.31 7.18
N LYS A 311 -5.04 15.68 7.82
CA LYS A 311 -5.27 14.24 7.69
C LYS A 311 -5.55 13.82 6.25
N LYS A 312 -6.39 14.58 5.53
CA LYS A 312 -6.66 14.33 4.11
C LYS A 312 -5.41 14.51 3.25
N MET A 313 -4.58 15.53 3.53
CA MET A 313 -3.30 15.72 2.84
C MET A 313 -2.33 14.57 3.09
N GLU A 314 -2.31 13.98 4.30
CA GLU A 314 -1.51 12.79 4.59
C GLU A 314 -2.05 11.53 3.90
N GLU A 315 -3.38 11.37 3.84
CA GLU A 315 -4.03 10.28 3.10
C GLU A 315 -3.71 10.37 1.59
N TRP A 316 -3.76 11.58 1.02
CA TRP A 316 -3.38 11.82 -0.37
C TRP A 316 -1.89 11.60 -0.66
N LYS A 317 -1.03 11.60 0.35
CA LYS A 317 0.40 11.30 0.22
C LYS A 317 0.73 9.81 0.33
N LYS A 318 -0.18 8.97 0.84
CA LYS A 318 0.08 7.54 1.05
C LYS A 318 -0.10 6.76 -0.26
N ASP A 319 0.96 6.10 -0.70
CA ASP A 319 0.91 5.28 -1.91
C ASP A 319 0.10 3.99 -1.70
N PRO A 320 -0.92 3.70 -2.53
CA PRO A 320 -1.72 2.47 -2.44
C PRO A 320 -0.87 1.19 -2.45
N ILE A 321 0.26 1.28 -3.14
CA ILE A 321 1.18 0.17 -3.44
C ILE A 321 2.01 -0.19 -2.21
N GLU A 322 2.34 0.79 -1.38
CA GLU A 322 3.11 0.57 -0.16
C GLU A 322 2.33 -0.33 0.82
N LYS A 323 1.02 -0.11 0.91
CA LYS A 323 0.09 -0.95 1.70
C LYS A 323 -0.03 -2.36 1.14
N TRP A 324 -0.13 -2.52 -0.18
CA TRP A 324 -0.21 -3.83 -0.85
C TRP A 324 1.07 -4.65 -0.66
N VAL A 325 2.23 -4.01 -0.85
CA VAL A 325 3.56 -4.58 -0.64
C VAL A 325 3.76 -5.04 0.81
N GLN A 326 3.38 -4.21 1.78
CA GLN A 326 3.50 -4.55 3.19
C GLN A 326 2.67 -5.78 3.52
N ASN A 327 1.43 -5.85 3.02
CA ASN A 327 0.56 -7.01 3.19
C ASN A 327 1.13 -8.27 2.56
N LEU A 328 1.72 -8.20 1.36
CA LEU A 328 2.38 -9.36 0.76
C LEU A 328 3.58 -9.82 1.58
N MET A 329 4.45 -8.90 2.01
CA MET A 329 5.61 -9.25 2.84
C MET A 329 5.16 -9.92 4.16
N LEU A 330 4.09 -9.42 4.78
CA LEU A 330 3.50 -10.01 5.99
C LEU A 330 2.91 -11.40 5.74
N GLN A 331 2.27 -11.65 4.59
CA GLN A 331 1.77 -12.97 4.23
C GLN A 331 2.89 -14.01 4.06
N TYR A 332 4.10 -13.57 3.69
CA TYR A 332 5.25 -14.45 3.46
C TYR A 332 6.26 -14.48 4.63
N GLU A 333 6.13 -13.59 5.62
CA GLU A 333 6.75 -13.74 6.94
C GLU A 333 6.00 -14.79 7.77
N PHE A 334 6.19 -16.08 7.47
CA PHE A 334 5.70 -17.11 8.37
C PHE A 334 6.48 -17.09 9.70
N GLY A 335 5.78 -16.81 10.80
CA GLY A 335 6.19 -17.25 12.13
C GLY A 335 6.55 -16.17 13.17
N LYS A 336 5.80 -15.07 13.27
CA LYS A 336 5.39 -14.64 14.62
C LYS A 336 3.97 -15.14 14.82
N LYS A 337 3.79 -16.06 15.76
CA LYS A 337 2.48 -16.32 16.36
C LYS A 337 1.95 -14.97 16.84
N GLU A 338 1.06 -14.34 16.08
CA GLU A 338 -0.04 -13.65 16.72
C GLU A 338 -1.13 -14.70 16.88
N GLU A 339 -1.27 -15.18 18.12
CA GLU A 339 -2.56 -15.62 18.64
C GLU A 339 -3.52 -14.43 18.52
N LYS A 340 -4.06 -14.20 17.32
CA LYS A 340 -5.38 -13.61 17.20
C LYS A 340 -6.35 -14.77 17.24
N LYS A 341 -6.95 -14.92 18.43
CA LYS A 341 -8.10 -15.76 18.72
C LYS A 341 -8.98 -15.88 17.47
N GLU A 342 -9.15 -17.11 17.01
CA GLU A 342 -10.37 -17.50 16.31
C GLU A 342 -11.54 -17.21 17.27
N GLU A 343 -12.10 -16.01 17.19
CA GLU A 343 -13.48 -15.83 17.59
C GLU A 343 -14.31 -16.57 16.56
N LYS A 344 -14.87 -17.70 17.00
CA LYS A 344 -15.94 -18.42 16.33
C LYS A 344 -17.02 -17.42 15.94
N GLU A 345 -17.13 -17.08 14.66
CA GLU A 345 -18.33 -16.44 14.14
C GLU A 345 -19.44 -17.50 14.13
N GLU A 346 -20.33 -17.44 15.13
CA GLU A 346 -21.64 -18.09 15.01
C GLU A 346 -22.40 -17.50 13.81
N PRO A 347 -23.19 -18.29 13.07
CA PRO A 347 -23.91 -17.81 11.91
C PRO A 347 -24.94 -16.76 12.34
N LYS A 348 -24.65 -15.49 12.03
CA LYS A 348 -25.55 -14.36 12.26
C LYS A 348 -26.80 -14.54 11.40
N THR A 349 -27.88 -14.99 12.03
CA THR A 349 -29.20 -15.00 11.39
C THR A 349 -29.78 -13.58 11.39
N PHE A 350 -30.22 -13.16 10.20
CA PHE A 350 -30.80 -11.86 9.83
C PHE A 350 -31.91 -11.34 10.79
N VAL A 351 -32.56 -12.23 11.54
CA VAL A 351 -33.62 -11.89 12.50
C VAL A 351 -33.08 -11.36 13.84
N GLY A 352 -31.85 -11.74 14.23
CA GLY A 352 -31.22 -11.32 15.49
C GLY A 352 -30.79 -9.84 15.50
N GLU A 353 -30.40 -9.28 14.35
CA GLU A 353 -30.00 -7.87 14.22
C GLU A 353 -31.20 -6.93 14.23
N ILE A 354 -32.35 -7.37 13.71
CA ILE A 354 -33.60 -6.60 13.72
C ILE A 354 -34.12 -6.43 15.15
N ILE A 355 -34.10 -7.48 15.97
CA ILE A 355 -34.56 -7.40 17.38
C ILE A 355 -33.62 -6.56 18.26
N LYS A 356 -32.31 -6.54 17.96
CA LYS A 356 -31.34 -5.67 18.65
C LYS A 356 -31.52 -4.19 18.29
N SER A 357 -31.75 -3.88 17.02
CA SER A 357 -31.99 -2.50 16.56
C SER A 357 -33.32 -1.90 17.05
N ILE A 358 -34.34 -2.74 17.31
CA ILE A 358 -35.61 -2.29 17.88
C ILE A 358 -35.49 -2.03 19.40
N LYS A 359 -34.71 -2.83 20.14
CA LYS A 359 -34.49 -2.64 21.58
C LYS A 359 -33.56 -1.47 21.93
N GLU A 360 -32.59 -1.14 21.08
CA GLU A 360 -31.69 0.01 21.32
C GLU A 360 -32.33 1.37 21.01
N ASN A 361 -33.38 1.42 20.17
CA ASN A 361 -34.04 2.67 19.79
C ASN A 361 -35.23 3.09 20.69
N TYR A 362 -35.75 2.23 21.56
CA TYR A 362 -36.97 2.53 22.34
C TYR A 362 -36.77 2.87 23.83
N PHE A 363 -35.55 2.77 24.40
CA PHE A 363 -35.36 2.95 25.86
C PHE A 363 -34.19 3.83 26.33
N LYS A 364 -33.72 4.80 25.53
CA LYS A 364 -32.85 5.87 26.05
C LYS A 364 -33.31 7.26 25.61
N GLY A 365 -34.45 7.65 26.16
CA GLY A 365 -34.73 9.06 26.44
C GLY A 365 -33.84 9.56 27.56
N GLU A 366 -32.59 9.89 27.25
CA GLU A 366 -31.78 10.77 28.11
C GLU A 366 -31.35 11.98 27.29
N LYS A 367 -31.94 13.13 27.60
CA LYS A 367 -31.46 14.45 27.22
C LYS A 367 -30.06 14.66 27.79
N LYS A 368 -29.02 14.17 27.11
CA LYS A 368 -27.65 14.65 27.33
C LYS A 368 -27.46 15.89 26.48
N ALA A 369 -27.69 17.05 27.11
CA ALA A 369 -27.17 18.32 26.63
C ALA A 369 -25.68 18.12 26.32
N ARG A 370 -25.34 18.07 25.03
CA ARG A 370 -23.95 18.12 24.58
C ARG A 370 -23.41 19.48 25.00
N LYS A 371 -22.52 19.50 25.99
CA LYS A 371 -21.73 20.70 26.27
C LYS A 371 -21.03 21.10 24.95
N PRO A 372 -21.12 22.35 24.49
CA PRO A 372 -20.38 22.79 23.34
C PRO A 372 -18.89 22.67 23.66
N LEU A 373 -18.21 21.78 22.95
CA LEU A 373 -16.76 21.79 22.92
C LEU A 373 -16.36 23.03 22.11
N PHE A 374 -15.62 23.93 22.75
CA PHE A 374 -14.98 25.16 22.27
C PHE A 374 -15.69 26.50 22.55
N ALA A 375 -14.85 27.44 22.99
CA ALA A 375 -15.15 28.76 23.54
C ALA A 375 -15.97 29.65 22.58
N GLY A 376 -17.27 29.76 22.86
CA GLY A 376 -18.29 30.38 22.00
C GLY A 376 -18.27 31.90 21.82
N PHE A 377 -17.12 32.57 21.96
CA PHE A 377 -17.00 34.00 21.63
C PHE A 377 -15.76 34.33 20.76
N TYR A 378 -14.69 33.54 20.86
CA TYR A 378 -13.50 33.71 20.02
C TYR A 378 -13.62 32.94 18.70
N ALA A 379 -14.26 31.77 18.72
CA ALA A 379 -14.47 30.98 17.51
C ALA A 379 -15.40 31.66 16.50
N GLU A 380 -16.43 32.40 16.94
CA GLU A 380 -17.37 33.06 16.01
C GLU A 380 -16.72 34.21 15.24
N LYS A 381 -15.92 35.06 15.90
CA LYS A 381 -15.18 36.13 15.24
C LYS A 381 -14.12 35.60 14.28
N GLU A 382 -13.42 34.54 14.65
CA GLU A 382 -12.44 33.87 13.78
C GLU A 382 -13.11 33.23 12.56
N ILE A 383 -14.26 32.58 12.75
CA ILE A 383 -15.08 32.03 11.66
C ILE A 383 -15.59 33.13 10.75
N GLU A 384 -16.15 34.22 11.29
CA GLU A 384 -16.65 35.34 10.47
C GLU A 384 -15.52 36.04 9.70
N ALA A 385 -14.36 36.23 10.32
CA ALA A 385 -13.18 36.78 9.64
C ALA A 385 -12.71 35.86 8.50
N ALA A 386 -12.68 34.54 8.73
CA ALA A 386 -12.32 33.55 7.72
C ALA A 386 -13.37 33.48 6.60
N LYS A 387 -14.67 33.52 6.93
CA LYS A 387 -15.79 33.59 5.96
C LYS A 387 -15.63 34.80 5.04
N LYS A 388 -15.46 35.99 5.63
CA LYS A 388 -15.33 37.25 4.89
C LYS A 388 -14.12 37.21 3.97
N LYS A 389 -12.99 36.66 4.44
CA LYS A 389 -11.78 36.53 3.63
C LYS A 389 -11.95 35.56 2.46
N ALA A 390 -12.53 34.38 2.70
CA ALA A 390 -12.79 33.40 1.64
C ALA A 390 -13.72 33.97 0.54
N LEU A 391 -14.74 34.75 0.94
CA LEU A 391 -15.64 35.44 0.02
C LEU A 391 -14.92 36.53 -0.78
N GLU A 392 -14.09 37.35 -0.13
CA GLU A 392 -13.31 38.41 -0.77
C GLU A 392 -12.31 37.84 -1.78
N ASP A 393 -11.56 36.81 -1.38
CA ASP A 393 -10.57 36.17 -2.24
C ASP A 393 -11.25 35.50 -3.44
N ALA A 394 -12.35 34.77 -3.24
CA ALA A 394 -13.10 34.16 -4.34
C ALA A 394 -13.68 35.19 -5.33
N TRP A 395 -14.29 36.27 -4.82
CA TRP A 395 -14.80 37.34 -5.67
C TRP A 395 -13.68 38.04 -6.44
N SER A 396 -12.53 38.28 -5.80
CA SER A 396 -11.40 38.94 -6.46
C SER A 396 -10.80 38.11 -7.59
N ILE A 397 -10.64 36.80 -7.39
CA ILE A 397 -10.14 35.89 -8.42
C ILE A 397 -11.12 35.86 -9.59
N TYR A 398 -12.42 35.76 -9.28
CA TYR A 398 -13.49 35.80 -10.26
C TYR A 398 -13.48 37.11 -11.09
N ASP A 399 -13.46 38.28 -10.43
CA ASP A 399 -13.55 39.58 -11.10
C ASP A 399 -12.33 39.86 -11.97
N VAL A 400 -11.13 39.54 -11.50
CA VAL A 400 -9.90 39.70 -12.28
C VAL A 400 -9.88 38.76 -13.48
N THR A 401 -10.26 37.50 -13.30
CA THR A 401 -10.32 36.52 -14.39
C THR A 401 -11.36 36.93 -15.43
N LYS A 402 -12.53 37.40 -14.98
CA LYS A 402 -13.57 37.93 -15.86
C LYS A 402 -13.06 39.11 -16.70
N LYS A 403 -12.37 40.07 -16.07
CA LYS A 403 -11.81 41.25 -16.76
C LYS A 403 -10.69 40.87 -17.73
N ALA A 404 -9.78 39.99 -17.32
CA ALA A 404 -8.65 39.56 -18.13
C ALA A 404 -9.09 38.86 -19.43
N PHE A 405 -10.13 38.03 -19.35
CA PHE A 405 -10.57 37.21 -20.49
C PHE A 405 -11.86 37.69 -21.16
N ARG A 406 -12.41 38.84 -20.73
CA ARG A 406 -13.67 39.42 -21.24
C ARG A 406 -14.83 38.39 -21.31
N MET A 407 -14.92 37.53 -20.30
CA MET A 407 -15.88 36.43 -20.29
C MET A 407 -17.31 36.90 -20.03
N LEU A 408 -18.28 36.21 -20.66
CA LEU A 408 -19.69 36.31 -20.31
C LEU A 408 -19.90 35.69 -18.92
N SER A 409 -20.57 36.42 -18.04
CA SER A 409 -20.90 35.97 -16.70
C SER A 409 -22.40 35.83 -16.51
N TRP A 410 -22.83 34.75 -15.86
CA TRP A 410 -24.12 34.70 -15.19
C TRP A 410 -23.87 34.74 -13.68
N PRO A 411 -24.23 35.83 -12.97
CA PRO A 411 -24.24 35.80 -11.52
C PRO A 411 -25.41 34.92 -11.09
N VAL A 412 -25.14 33.64 -10.88
CA VAL A 412 -26.11 32.74 -10.27
C VAL A 412 -25.86 32.75 -8.78
N GLU A 413 -26.47 33.70 -8.05
CA GLU A 413 -26.66 33.53 -6.60
C GLU A 413 -27.66 32.37 -6.40
N ARG A 414 -27.14 31.13 -6.42
CA ARG A 414 -27.89 29.96 -5.95
C ARG A 414 -27.48 29.72 -4.51
N GLU A 415 -28.34 30.13 -3.59
CA GLU A 415 -28.36 29.59 -2.24
C GLU A 415 -28.64 28.08 -2.34
N PHE A 416 -27.80 27.26 -1.72
CA PHE A 416 -27.92 25.80 -1.68
C PHE A 416 -28.46 25.33 -0.33
#